data_AF-A0A938VA76-F1
#
_entry.id   AF-A0A938VA76-F1
#
_cell.length_a   1.000
_cell.length_b   1.000
_cell.length_c   1.000
_cell.angle_alpha   90.00
_cell.angle_beta   90.00
_cell.angle_gamma   90.00
#
_symmetry.space_group_name_H-M   'P 1'
#
loop_
_entity.id
_entity.type
_entity.pdbx_description
1 polymer ?
#
loop_
_entity_poly.entity_id
_entity_poly.type
_entity_poly.pdbx_seq_one_letter_code
_entity_poly.pdbx_strand_id
1 'polypeptide(L)'
;MRWPASARHNAFYELLAAFDGPGCALCRITRRSGARLLAEISFESVNDREVRDRLRRSRGLCSWHAWDLLDDTRDPYGAAFIYHDVLHAILVEADAGADITRQESPCLICDAVAAAERRNLGILLEDVEAAELRQHLVASGGLCRSHFRSALLTGGRSVVNVLESQREVLRGASRPGWAPTGALPDPRTASVRAGGARHRRPADDVPAEPLVLLLAGPRPMHWTAGDLNFAATRCVSCRHGAEAAYEVIDRVAPGAPLCSSHLWVMLDRRGPQVARALVEPTAAALSSTIEDLGEQVVRAKTLRLGPLAIRLPAAEQALRAIQQRVGSVADCVACKEFREVARAERAGPRCRLHLAGADRARIDESVHWWRELDAEVAEYLRKSDYRFRDEVRGPEQSAPWRVVQALSGDRGLPPERAYTAGRPHKEDSSNT
;
A
#
# COMPACT_ATOMS: atom_id res chain seq x y z
N MET A 1 14.50 13.27 32.00
CA MET A 1 13.70 12.19 32.61
C MET A 1 13.93 10.92 31.80
N ARG A 2 14.55 9.91 32.40
CA ARG A 2 14.62 8.55 31.84
C ARG A 2 13.25 7.93 32.04
N TRP A 3 12.58 7.48 30.99
CA TRP A 3 11.53 6.47 31.17
C TRP A 3 12.23 5.23 31.74
N PRO A 4 11.76 4.62 32.84
CA PRO A 4 12.33 3.36 33.31
C PRO A 4 12.18 2.31 32.21
N ALA A 5 13.12 1.36 32.16
CA ALA A 5 13.14 0.21 31.24
C ALA A 5 11.90 -0.72 31.37
N SER A 6 10.88 -0.32 32.14
CA SER A 6 9.61 -1.00 32.42
C SER A 6 8.41 -0.46 31.63
N ALA A 7 8.59 0.37 30.60
CA ALA A 7 7.50 0.80 29.70
C ALA A 7 7.53 0.08 28.33
N ARG A 8 8.12 -1.13 28.27
CA ARG A 8 7.95 -2.03 27.11
C ARG A 8 6.49 -2.49 27.09
N HIS A 9 5.64 -1.78 26.35
CA HIS A 9 4.23 -2.10 26.16
C HIS A 9 4.05 -3.06 24.98
N ASN A 10 2.87 -3.69 24.83
CA ASN A 10 2.61 -4.72 23.80
C ASN A 10 3.12 -4.38 22.40
N ALA A 11 2.99 -3.12 21.97
CA ALA A 11 3.47 -2.66 20.66
C ALA A 11 4.99 -2.81 20.46
N PHE A 12 5.80 -2.66 21.52
CA PHE A 12 7.25 -2.89 21.46
C PHE A 12 7.57 -4.36 21.20
N TYR A 13 6.91 -5.28 21.92
CA TYR A 13 7.12 -6.71 21.72
C TYR A 13 6.55 -7.21 20.39
N GLU A 14 5.45 -6.63 19.91
CA GLU A 14 4.97 -6.87 18.54
C GLU A 14 5.99 -6.42 17.49
N LEU A 15 6.69 -5.30 17.72
CA LEU A 15 7.76 -4.83 16.84
C LEU A 15 8.97 -5.76 16.85
N LEU A 16 9.42 -6.19 18.03
CA LEU A 16 10.51 -7.17 18.14
C LEU A 16 10.16 -8.49 17.43
N ALA A 17 8.99 -9.05 17.70
CA ALA A 17 8.54 -10.27 17.05
C ALA A 17 8.39 -10.13 15.52
N ALA A 18 8.17 -8.92 15.01
CA ALA A 18 8.10 -8.68 13.57
C ALA A 18 9.48 -8.73 12.88
N PHE A 19 10.58 -8.50 13.62
CA PHE A 19 11.95 -8.63 13.12
C PHE A 19 12.39 -10.09 12.92
N ASP A 20 11.74 -11.05 13.58
CA ASP A 20 12.05 -12.48 13.43
C ASP A 20 11.63 -13.04 12.06
N GLY A 21 10.84 -12.28 11.29
CA GLY A 21 10.44 -12.65 9.94
C GLY A 21 11.27 -11.96 8.85
N PRO A 22 11.19 -12.46 7.60
CA PRO A 22 11.94 -11.95 6.47
C PRO A 22 11.53 -10.53 6.02
N GLY A 23 12.49 -9.62 5.80
CA GLY A 23 12.25 -8.28 5.25
C GLY A 23 11.83 -7.22 6.27
N CYS A 24 11.12 -6.18 5.81
CA CYS A 24 10.83 -5.01 6.63
C CYS A 24 9.75 -5.27 7.70
N ALA A 25 10.16 -5.27 8.97
CA ALA A 25 9.26 -5.43 10.12
C ALA A 25 8.11 -4.41 10.16
N LEU A 26 8.38 -3.14 9.80
CA LEU A 26 7.34 -2.11 9.74
C LEU A 26 6.27 -2.42 8.69
N CYS A 27 6.66 -2.90 7.51
CA CYS A 27 5.68 -3.35 6.51
C CYS A 27 4.83 -4.49 7.04
N ARG A 28 5.44 -5.47 7.71
CA ARG A 28 4.71 -6.62 8.26
C ARG A 28 3.63 -6.18 9.24
N ILE A 29 3.97 -5.32 10.20
CA ILE A 29 3.03 -4.87 11.24
C ILE A 29 1.93 -4.01 10.65
N THR A 30 2.26 -3.06 9.77
CA THR A 30 1.26 -2.15 9.21
C THR A 30 0.29 -2.90 8.32
N ARG A 31 0.76 -3.86 7.53
CA ARG A 31 -0.09 -4.75 6.73
C ARG A 31 -0.97 -5.64 7.59
N ARG A 32 -0.43 -6.24 8.65
CA ARG A 32 -1.21 -7.04 9.61
C ARG A 32 -2.30 -6.19 10.26
N SER A 33 -2.00 -4.93 10.58
CA SER A 33 -2.98 -3.98 11.14
C SER A 33 -4.09 -3.69 10.14
N GLY A 34 -3.76 -3.45 8.86
CA GLY A 34 -4.74 -3.24 7.79
C GLY A 34 -5.62 -4.47 7.56
N ALA A 35 -5.03 -5.66 7.46
CA ALA A 35 -5.76 -6.92 7.24
C ALA A 35 -6.70 -7.25 8.41
N ARG A 36 -6.29 -7.01 9.66
CA ARG A 36 -7.14 -7.20 10.84
C ARG A 36 -8.37 -6.30 10.80
N LEU A 37 -8.18 -5.00 10.53
CA LEU A 37 -9.28 -4.05 10.44
C LEU A 37 -10.20 -4.36 9.24
N LEU A 38 -9.63 -4.75 8.10
CA LEU A 38 -10.41 -5.12 6.93
C LEU A 38 -11.33 -6.32 7.23
N ALA A 39 -10.82 -7.34 7.91
CA ALA A 39 -11.62 -8.48 8.35
C ALA A 39 -12.68 -8.08 9.39
N GLU A 40 -12.34 -7.23 10.37
CA GLU A 40 -13.30 -6.72 11.35
C GLU A 40 -14.46 -5.98 10.66
N ILE A 41 -14.16 -5.10 9.70
CA ILE A 41 -15.18 -4.41 8.91
C ILE A 41 -16.04 -5.43 8.15
N SER A 42 -15.43 -6.41 7.50
CA SER A 42 -16.14 -7.42 6.69
C SER A 42 -17.10 -8.30 7.49
N PHE A 43 -16.72 -8.71 8.69
CA PHE A 43 -17.47 -9.71 9.45
C PHE A 43 -18.36 -9.12 10.55
N GLU A 44 -17.96 -7.99 11.13
CA GLU A 44 -18.56 -7.46 12.36
C GLU A 44 -19.20 -6.09 12.14
N SER A 45 -18.64 -5.27 11.25
CA SER A 45 -18.99 -3.84 11.16
C SER A 45 -19.54 -3.39 9.81
N VAL A 46 -19.94 -4.30 8.91
CA VAL A 46 -20.53 -3.91 7.60
C VAL A 46 -21.80 -3.08 7.74
N ASN A 47 -22.54 -3.30 8.83
CA ASN A 47 -23.78 -2.61 9.16
C ASN A 47 -23.59 -1.43 10.11
N ASP A 48 -22.37 -1.19 10.61
CA ASP A 48 -22.11 -0.08 11.50
C ASP A 48 -22.29 1.26 10.78
N ARG A 49 -23.02 2.17 11.42
CA ARG A 49 -23.39 3.45 10.80
C ARG A 49 -22.16 4.34 10.57
N GLU A 50 -21.25 4.42 11.53
CA GLU A 50 -20.07 5.28 11.44
C GLU A 50 -19.12 4.78 10.34
N VAL A 51 -18.93 3.46 10.28
CA VAL A 51 -18.13 2.82 9.22
C VAL A 51 -18.72 3.08 7.84
N ARG A 52 -20.04 2.91 7.66
CA ARG A 52 -20.72 3.19 6.38
C ARG A 52 -20.61 4.66 5.97
N ASP A 53 -20.86 5.59 6.88
CA ASP A 53 -20.75 7.02 6.59
C ASP A 53 -19.31 7.41 6.21
N ARG A 54 -18.30 6.79 6.84
CA ARG A 54 -16.89 6.99 6.45
C ARG A 54 -16.58 6.38 5.08
N LEU A 55 -17.11 5.19 4.76
CA LEU A 55 -16.92 4.55 3.45
C LEU A 55 -17.57 5.35 2.32
N ARG A 56 -18.75 5.93 2.52
CA ARG A 56 -19.39 6.83 1.55
C ARG A 56 -18.55 8.08 1.28
N ARG A 57 -18.09 8.76 2.33
CA ARG A 57 -17.21 9.95 2.22
C ARG A 57 -15.86 9.65 1.57
N SER A 58 -15.34 8.44 1.77
CA SER A 58 -14.10 7.98 1.10
C SER A 58 -14.33 7.41 -0.29
N ARG A 59 -15.58 7.33 -0.76
CA ARG A 59 -15.98 6.66 -2.01
C ARG A 59 -15.50 5.21 -2.09
N GLY A 60 -15.61 4.51 -0.96
CA GLY A 60 -15.17 3.13 -0.76
C GLY A 60 -13.73 3.02 -0.23
N LEU A 61 -13.14 1.84 -0.41
CA LEU A 61 -11.74 1.60 -0.12
C LEU A 61 -10.85 2.06 -1.28
N CYS A 62 -9.57 2.26 -1.02
CA CYS A 62 -8.61 2.50 -2.09
C CYS A 62 -8.41 1.22 -2.92
N SER A 63 -7.90 1.33 -4.16
CA SER A 63 -7.66 0.18 -5.05
C SER A 63 -7.08 -1.03 -4.32
N TRP A 64 -5.94 -0.88 -3.64
CA TRP A 64 -5.28 -1.98 -2.93
C TRP A 64 -6.17 -2.66 -1.88
N HIS A 65 -6.76 -1.88 -0.99
CA HIS A 65 -7.57 -2.44 0.09
C HIS A 65 -8.93 -2.95 -0.37
N ALA A 66 -9.47 -2.41 -1.47
CA ALA A 66 -10.67 -2.91 -2.11
C ALA A 66 -10.44 -4.30 -2.72
N TRP A 67 -9.30 -4.49 -3.37
CA TRP A 67 -8.91 -5.79 -3.92
C TRP A 67 -8.45 -6.77 -2.83
N ASP A 68 -7.82 -6.30 -1.74
CA ASP A 68 -7.53 -7.15 -0.58
C ASP A 68 -8.82 -7.73 0.06
N LEU A 69 -9.93 -6.99 0.02
CA LEU A 69 -11.23 -7.48 0.51
C LEU A 69 -11.72 -8.70 -0.30
N LEU A 70 -11.56 -8.63 -1.62
CA LEU A 70 -11.98 -9.70 -2.55
C LEU A 70 -11.00 -10.87 -2.57
N ASP A 71 -9.70 -10.60 -2.58
CA ASP A 71 -8.67 -11.61 -2.87
C ASP A 71 -8.09 -12.28 -1.61
N ASP A 72 -7.95 -11.51 -0.52
CA ASP A 72 -7.28 -11.95 0.70
C ASP A 72 -8.27 -12.24 1.82
N THR A 73 -9.15 -11.28 2.12
CA THR A 73 -10.28 -11.52 3.04
C THR A 73 -11.26 -12.52 2.44
N ARG A 74 -11.28 -12.63 1.10
CA ARG A 74 -12.13 -13.56 0.32
C ARG A 74 -13.61 -13.38 0.63
N ASP A 75 -14.02 -12.13 0.79
CA ASP A 75 -15.39 -11.79 1.10
C ASP A 75 -16.06 -10.99 -0.03
N PRO A 76 -16.44 -11.67 -1.14
CA PRO A 76 -17.20 -11.03 -2.21
C PRO A 76 -18.58 -10.55 -1.75
N TYR A 77 -19.15 -11.13 -0.70
CA TYR A 77 -20.42 -10.67 -0.15
C TYR A 77 -20.25 -9.34 0.61
N GLY A 78 -19.28 -9.25 1.52
CA GLY A 78 -18.92 -8.00 2.21
C GLY A 78 -18.51 -6.91 1.22
N ALA A 79 -17.74 -7.25 0.19
CA ALA A 79 -17.41 -6.32 -0.89
C ALA A 79 -18.67 -5.83 -1.63
N ALA A 80 -19.57 -6.73 -2.04
CA ALA A 80 -20.83 -6.36 -2.67
C ALA A 80 -21.67 -5.45 -1.78
N PHE A 81 -21.78 -5.78 -0.49
CA PHE A 81 -22.58 -5.01 0.47
C PHE A 81 -22.04 -3.59 0.65
N ILE A 82 -20.73 -3.45 0.90
CA ILE A 82 -20.06 -2.16 1.06
C ILE A 82 -20.18 -1.33 -0.22
N TYR A 83 -19.85 -1.93 -1.37
CA TYR A 83 -19.78 -1.19 -2.62
C TYR A 83 -21.15 -0.91 -3.24
N HIS A 84 -22.17 -1.71 -2.96
CA HIS A 84 -23.56 -1.37 -3.29
C HIS A 84 -23.99 -0.11 -2.54
N ASP A 85 -23.73 -0.02 -1.22
CA ASP A 85 -24.06 1.17 -0.43
C ASP A 85 -23.36 2.43 -0.95
N VAL A 86 -22.05 2.33 -1.24
CA VAL A 86 -21.26 3.44 -1.77
C VAL A 86 -21.73 3.82 -3.18
N LEU A 87 -21.97 2.82 -4.05
CA LEU A 87 -22.41 3.07 -5.42
C LEU A 87 -23.78 3.73 -5.45
N HIS A 88 -24.72 3.21 -4.69
CA HIS A 88 -26.06 3.76 -4.61
C HIS A 88 -26.06 5.22 -4.13
N ALA A 89 -25.25 5.53 -3.10
CA ALA A 89 -25.06 6.92 -2.64
C ALA A 89 -24.49 7.83 -3.74
N ILE A 90 -23.50 7.35 -4.49
CA ILE A 90 -22.93 8.07 -5.65
C ILE A 90 -23.99 8.33 -6.73
N LEU A 91 -24.84 7.35 -7.03
CA LEU A 91 -25.90 7.50 -8.05
C LEU A 91 -26.95 8.52 -7.62
N VAL A 92 -27.37 8.52 -6.35
CA VAL A 92 -28.28 9.53 -5.79
C VAL A 92 -27.69 10.94 -5.92
N GLU A 93 -26.40 11.09 -5.60
CA GLU A 93 -25.69 12.36 -5.77
C GLU A 93 -25.55 12.78 -7.25
N ALA A 94 -25.34 11.82 -8.17
CA ALA A 94 -25.29 12.08 -9.60
C ALA A 94 -26.61 12.65 -10.14
N ASP A 95 -27.75 12.09 -9.68
CA ASP A 95 -29.09 12.54 -10.03
C ASP A 95 -29.38 13.94 -9.50
N ALA A 96 -28.84 14.28 -8.33
CA ALA A 96 -28.88 15.62 -7.75
C ALA A 96 -27.91 16.62 -8.43
N GLY A 97 -27.12 16.17 -9.42
CA GLY A 97 -26.16 17.01 -10.14
C GLY A 97 -24.88 17.34 -9.36
N ALA A 98 -24.59 16.60 -8.28
CA ALA A 98 -23.39 16.82 -7.47
C ALA A 98 -22.12 16.24 -8.14
N ASP A 99 -20.95 16.65 -7.62
CA ASP A 99 -19.65 16.11 -8.04
C ASP A 99 -19.38 14.74 -7.39
N ILE A 100 -19.64 13.69 -8.17
CA ILE A 100 -19.44 12.29 -7.78
C ILE A 100 -17.98 11.83 -7.79
N THR A 101 -17.06 12.65 -8.30
CA THR A 101 -15.64 12.31 -8.38
C THR A 101 -14.90 12.68 -7.10
N ARG A 102 -15.43 13.65 -6.35
CA ARG A 102 -14.81 14.15 -5.12
C ARG A 102 -14.81 13.09 -4.02
N GLN A 103 -13.63 12.87 -3.46
CA GLN A 103 -13.41 12.07 -2.26
C GLN A 103 -13.12 13.00 -1.07
N GLU A 104 -13.95 12.94 -0.04
CA GLU A 104 -13.86 13.83 1.13
C GLU A 104 -12.89 13.33 2.18
N SER A 105 -12.83 12.01 2.40
CA SER A 105 -11.93 11.39 3.38
C SER A 105 -11.03 10.33 2.75
N PRO A 106 -9.82 10.08 3.29
CA PRO A 106 -8.99 8.96 2.87
C PRO A 106 -9.68 7.59 3.08
N CYS A 107 -9.13 6.56 2.46
CA CYS A 107 -9.53 5.18 2.70
C CYS A 107 -9.33 4.83 4.18
N LEU A 108 -10.38 4.29 4.80
CA LEU A 108 -10.43 3.86 6.20
C LEU A 108 -9.23 2.97 6.58
N ILE A 109 -8.89 2.00 5.74
CA ILE A 109 -7.76 1.10 5.98
C ILE A 109 -6.42 1.83 5.81
N CYS A 110 -6.28 2.70 4.80
CA CYS A 110 -5.07 3.50 4.63
C CYS A 110 -4.76 4.36 5.86
N ASP A 111 -5.79 4.96 6.48
CA ASP A 111 -5.60 5.74 7.70
C ASP A 111 -5.13 4.90 8.87
N ALA A 112 -5.72 3.71 9.05
CA ALA A 112 -5.32 2.78 10.10
C ALA A 112 -3.88 2.28 9.89
N VAL A 113 -3.52 1.94 8.65
CA VAL A 113 -2.16 1.56 8.24
C VAL A 113 -1.17 2.69 8.53
N ALA A 114 -1.50 3.93 8.15
CA ALA A 114 -0.64 5.09 8.40
C ALA A 114 -0.52 5.41 9.91
N ALA A 115 -1.58 5.23 10.69
CA ALA A 115 -1.52 5.37 12.14
C ALA A 115 -0.64 4.29 12.79
N ALA A 116 -0.76 3.04 12.32
CA ALA A 116 0.11 1.94 12.76
C ALA A 116 1.58 2.20 12.37
N GLU A 117 1.85 2.74 11.18
CA GLU A 117 3.20 3.11 10.74
C GLU A 117 3.78 4.16 11.69
N ARG A 118 3.07 5.26 11.92
CA ARG A 118 3.54 6.35 12.81
C ARG A 118 3.85 5.84 14.22
N ARG A 119 2.98 5.01 14.81
CA ARG A 119 3.20 4.44 16.15
C ARG A 119 4.44 3.55 16.20
N ASN A 120 4.56 2.58 15.30
CA ASN A 120 5.66 1.62 15.31
C ASN A 120 7.00 2.25 14.90
N LEU A 121 6.96 3.21 13.96
CA LEU A 121 8.12 4.00 13.59
C LEU A 121 8.60 4.87 14.75
N GLY A 122 7.66 5.45 15.51
CA GLY A 122 7.97 6.14 16.77
C GLY A 122 8.76 5.22 17.70
N ILE A 123 8.19 4.06 18.06
CA ILE A 123 8.83 3.07 18.94
C ILE A 123 10.24 2.71 18.46
N LEU A 124 10.41 2.43 17.16
CA LEU A 124 11.70 2.12 16.55
C LEU A 124 12.77 3.22 16.76
N LEU A 125 12.33 4.48 16.80
CA LEU A 125 13.21 5.66 16.83
C LEU A 125 13.41 6.26 18.23
N GLU A 126 12.63 5.84 19.23
CA GLU A 126 12.68 6.41 20.59
C GLU A 126 13.56 5.60 21.56
N ASP A 127 13.33 4.29 21.74
CA ASP A 127 13.94 3.52 22.84
C ASP A 127 14.06 2.01 22.53
N VAL A 128 15.08 1.66 21.74
CA VAL A 128 15.64 0.29 21.67
C VAL A 128 17.14 0.41 21.92
N GLU A 129 17.72 -0.49 22.73
CA GLU A 129 19.18 -0.47 22.97
C GLU A 129 19.93 -0.58 21.64
N ALA A 130 21.01 0.20 21.47
CA ALA A 130 21.69 0.32 20.18
C ALA A 130 22.19 -1.03 19.64
N ALA A 131 22.64 -1.94 20.50
CA ALA A 131 23.10 -3.26 20.09
C ALA A 131 21.93 -4.20 19.70
N GLU A 132 20.91 -4.32 20.57
CA GLU A 132 19.70 -5.12 20.33
C GLU A 132 18.99 -4.69 19.03
N LEU A 133 18.79 -3.38 18.86
CA LEU A 133 18.15 -2.81 17.67
C LEU A 133 18.88 -3.14 16.38
N ARG A 134 20.20 -2.94 16.36
CA ARG A 134 21.03 -3.19 15.17
C ARG A 134 21.01 -4.66 14.81
N GLN A 135 21.12 -5.55 15.79
CA GLN A 135 21.10 -6.98 15.57
C GLN A 135 19.79 -7.41 14.91
N HIS A 136 18.64 -6.97 15.45
CA HIS A 136 17.33 -7.28 14.88
C HIS A 136 17.14 -6.68 13.48
N LEU A 137 17.53 -5.41 13.27
CA LEU A 137 17.42 -4.75 11.96
C LEU A 137 18.27 -5.44 10.90
N VAL A 138 19.53 -5.76 11.20
CA VAL A 138 20.42 -6.42 10.23
C VAL A 138 19.92 -7.84 9.95
N ALA A 139 19.53 -8.59 10.99
CA ALA A 139 19.03 -9.96 10.85
C ALA A 139 17.73 -10.04 10.03
N SER A 140 16.84 -9.05 10.16
CA SER A 140 15.59 -9.01 9.37
C SER A 140 15.80 -8.56 7.92
N GLY A 141 17.01 -8.10 7.56
CA GLY A 141 17.28 -7.50 6.24
C GLY A 141 16.88 -6.03 6.13
N GLY A 142 16.82 -5.30 7.24
CA GLY A 142 16.64 -3.85 7.30
C GLY A 142 15.23 -3.37 7.02
N LEU A 143 15.11 -2.08 6.72
CA LEU A 143 13.86 -1.45 6.32
C LEU A 143 13.73 -1.41 4.80
N CYS A 144 12.49 -1.46 4.31
CA CYS A 144 12.25 -1.21 2.90
C CYS A 144 12.57 0.25 2.58
N ARG A 145 12.87 0.58 1.31
CA ARG A 145 13.21 1.96 0.91
C ARG A 145 12.20 3.01 1.41
N SER A 146 10.90 2.68 1.39
CA SER A 146 9.84 3.58 1.87
C SER A 146 9.94 3.83 3.38
N HIS A 147 10.00 2.76 4.18
CA HIS A 147 10.09 2.90 5.64
C HIS A 147 11.45 3.41 6.11
N PHE A 148 12.53 3.11 5.39
CA PHE A 148 13.83 3.72 5.62
C PHE A 148 13.76 5.23 5.42
N ARG A 149 13.17 5.70 4.31
CA ARG A 149 12.91 7.12 4.09
C ARG A 149 12.03 7.72 5.18
N SER A 150 10.92 7.07 5.56
CA SER A 150 10.08 7.51 6.68
C SER A 150 10.88 7.66 7.97
N ALA A 151 11.77 6.71 8.27
CA ALA A 151 12.63 6.74 9.46
C ALA A 151 13.61 7.91 9.46
N LEU A 152 14.29 8.15 8.33
CA LEU A 152 15.20 9.27 8.19
C LEU A 152 14.48 10.62 8.31
N LEU A 153 13.31 10.76 7.68
CA LEU A 153 12.52 12.00 7.72
C LEU A 153 11.87 12.27 9.09
N THR A 154 11.49 11.21 9.80
CA THR A 154 10.95 11.32 11.15
C THR A 154 12.04 11.75 12.13
N GLY A 155 13.23 11.15 12.00
CA GLY A 155 14.34 11.37 12.91
C GLY A 155 14.07 10.79 14.30
N GLY A 156 15.06 10.87 15.18
CA GLY A 156 14.97 10.31 16.53
C GLY A 156 16.35 9.97 17.07
N ARG A 157 16.40 9.44 18.29
CA ARG A 157 17.67 9.08 18.94
C ARG A 157 18.37 7.94 18.21
N SER A 158 17.60 6.98 17.71
CA SER A 158 18.10 5.78 17.05
C SER A 158 18.27 5.90 15.53
N VAL A 159 18.03 7.08 14.94
CA VAL A 159 18.09 7.24 13.47
C VAL A 159 19.46 6.90 12.87
N VAL A 160 20.54 7.16 13.62
CA VAL A 160 21.91 6.78 13.22
C VAL A 160 22.06 5.25 13.21
N ASN A 161 21.49 4.54 14.18
CA ASN A 161 21.52 3.07 14.20
C ASN A 161 20.73 2.50 13.01
N VAL A 162 19.60 3.11 12.64
CA VAL A 162 18.83 2.73 11.45
C VAL A 162 19.66 2.94 10.17
N LEU A 163 20.32 4.09 10.03
CA LEU A 163 21.22 4.39 8.90
C LEU A 163 22.33 3.35 8.78
N GLU A 164 23.04 3.09 9.87
CA GLU A 164 24.19 2.18 9.90
C GLU A 164 23.76 0.72 9.67
N SER A 165 22.65 0.29 10.25
CA SER A 165 22.08 -1.05 9.99
C SER A 165 21.68 -1.20 8.52
N GLN A 166 21.05 -0.18 7.93
CA GLN A 166 20.68 -0.19 6.52
C GLN A 166 21.92 -0.25 5.60
N ARG A 167 23.00 0.47 5.96
CA ARG A 167 24.27 0.43 5.24
C ARG A 167 24.88 -0.97 5.25
N GLU A 168 24.87 -1.63 6.41
CA GLU A 168 25.37 -3.00 6.57
C GLU A 168 24.57 -4.00 5.72
N VAL A 169 23.24 -3.91 5.77
CA VAL A 169 22.32 -4.72 4.96
C VAL A 169 22.59 -4.54 3.46
N LEU A 170 22.69 -3.30 2.97
CA LEU A 170 22.93 -3.03 1.54
C LEU A 170 24.29 -3.56 1.06
N ARG A 171 25.34 -3.41 1.86
CA ARG A 171 26.66 -3.99 1.57
C ARG A 171 26.64 -5.51 1.52
N GLY A 172 25.86 -6.14 2.41
CA GLY A 172 25.62 -7.58 2.39
C GLY A 172 24.86 -8.02 1.14
N ALA A 173 23.83 -7.27 0.75
CA ALA A 173 22.93 -7.58 -0.35
C ALA A 173 23.59 -7.58 -1.75
N SER A 174 24.71 -6.85 -1.90
CA SER A 174 25.56 -6.90 -3.09
C SER A 174 26.28 -8.24 -3.28
N ARG A 175 26.34 -9.11 -2.27
CA ARG A 175 27.01 -10.42 -2.37
C ARG A 175 26.09 -11.47 -3.04
N PRO A 176 26.61 -12.32 -3.94
CA PRO A 176 25.86 -13.46 -4.47
C PRO A 176 25.38 -14.38 -3.33
N GLY A 177 24.10 -14.76 -3.35
CA GLY A 177 23.50 -15.67 -2.35
C GLY A 177 23.03 -15.01 -1.05
N TRP A 178 23.11 -13.68 -0.91
CA TRP A 178 22.51 -12.98 0.23
C TRP A 178 21.00 -13.18 0.25
N ALA A 179 20.47 -13.67 1.36
CA ALA A 179 19.03 -13.84 1.59
C ALA A 179 18.67 -13.27 2.97
N PRO A 180 17.92 -12.15 3.05
CA PRO A 180 17.32 -11.65 4.28
C PRO A 180 16.07 -12.44 4.66
N THR A 181 15.85 -13.59 4.00
CA THR A 181 14.67 -14.38 4.22
C THR A 181 14.92 -15.29 5.40
N GLY A 182 14.50 -14.87 6.59
CA GLY A 182 14.32 -15.79 7.72
C GLY A 182 13.48 -17.01 7.29
N ALA A 183 13.51 -18.09 8.09
CA ALA A 183 12.71 -19.26 7.79
C ALA A 183 11.24 -18.87 7.62
N LEU A 184 10.61 -19.32 6.52
CA LEU A 184 9.17 -19.17 6.35
C LEU A 184 8.47 -19.80 7.56
N PRO A 185 7.47 -19.13 8.18
CA PRO A 185 6.65 -19.74 9.20
C PRO A 185 6.10 -21.08 8.70
N ASP A 186 6.07 -22.12 9.54
CA ASP A 186 5.47 -23.40 9.14
C ASP A 186 3.99 -23.13 8.82
N PRO A 187 3.53 -23.39 7.57
CA PRO A 187 2.16 -23.11 7.14
C PRO A 187 1.10 -23.86 7.97
N ARG A 188 1.49 -24.89 8.74
CA ARG A 188 0.62 -25.61 9.68
C ARG A 188 0.44 -24.90 11.03
N THR A 189 1.32 -23.94 11.34
CA THR A 189 1.35 -23.19 12.62
C THR A 189 0.92 -21.73 12.46
N ALA A 190 0.83 -21.23 11.23
CA ALA A 190 0.20 -19.93 10.94
C ALA A 190 -1.28 -20.00 11.35
N SER A 191 -1.63 -19.29 12.42
CA SER A 191 -2.94 -19.36 13.07
C SER A 191 -4.12 -19.11 12.10
N VAL A 192 -4.93 -20.15 11.92
CA VAL A 192 -6.37 -20.25 11.61
C VAL A 192 -7.12 -18.95 11.24
N ARG A 193 -7.86 -18.96 10.10
CA ARG A 193 -9.24 -18.43 9.99
C ARG A 193 -10.11 -19.23 9.02
N ALA A 194 -11.41 -19.11 9.28
CA ALA A 194 -12.54 -19.85 8.73
C ALA A 194 -12.77 -19.64 7.22
N GLY A 195 -13.31 -20.67 6.58
CA GLY A 195 -13.61 -20.70 5.14
C GLY A 195 -12.67 -21.67 4.42
N GLY A 196 -13.21 -22.77 3.91
CA GLY A 196 -12.47 -23.92 3.34
C GLY A 196 -11.65 -23.66 2.06
N ALA A 197 -11.20 -22.44 1.81
CA ALA A 197 -10.32 -22.12 0.70
C ALA A 197 -8.84 -22.32 1.10
N ARG A 198 -8.05 -22.94 0.23
CA ARG A 198 -6.61 -23.21 0.47
C ARG A 198 -5.88 -21.93 0.90
N HIS A 199 -4.95 -22.06 1.84
CA HIS A 199 -4.07 -20.99 2.32
C HIS A 199 -3.41 -20.28 1.11
N ARG A 200 -3.69 -18.99 0.88
CA ARG A 200 -2.77 -18.16 0.09
C ARG A 200 -1.61 -17.89 1.03
N ARG A 201 -0.37 -18.21 0.65
CA ARG A 201 0.80 -17.83 1.47
C ARG A 201 0.74 -16.31 1.68
N PRO A 202 0.81 -15.78 2.92
CA PRO A 202 1.07 -14.39 3.18
C PRO A 202 2.14 -13.89 2.23
N ALA A 203 2.02 -12.66 1.78
CA ALA A 203 2.96 -12.16 0.78
C ALA A 203 4.40 -12.00 1.32
N ASP A 204 4.57 -12.11 2.63
CA ASP A 204 5.85 -12.22 3.31
C ASP A 204 6.45 -13.66 3.22
N ASP A 205 5.67 -14.64 2.76
CA ASP A 205 6.01 -16.06 2.67
C ASP A 205 6.36 -16.55 1.25
N VAL A 206 6.37 -15.63 0.28
CA VAL A 206 6.76 -15.91 -1.11
C VAL A 206 8.27 -15.74 -1.23
N PRO A 207 9.02 -16.74 -1.76
CA PRO A 207 10.44 -16.59 -2.08
C PRO A 207 10.60 -15.42 -3.05
N ALA A 208 11.03 -14.27 -2.54
CA ALA A 208 11.22 -13.06 -3.31
C ALA A 208 12.68 -12.89 -3.66
N GLU A 209 12.97 -12.18 -4.76
CA GLU A 209 14.33 -11.72 -5.01
C GLU A 209 14.73 -10.76 -3.86
N PRO A 210 15.83 -11.03 -3.13
CA PRO A 210 16.22 -10.28 -1.94
C PRO A 210 16.38 -8.76 -2.10
N LEU A 211 16.97 -8.29 -3.19
CA LEU A 211 17.13 -6.86 -3.47
C LEU A 211 15.77 -6.22 -3.79
N VAL A 212 14.89 -6.93 -4.51
CA VAL A 212 13.52 -6.45 -4.73
C VAL A 212 12.78 -6.32 -3.41
N LEU A 213 12.87 -7.31 -2.52
CA LEU A 213 12.26 -7.26 -1.19
C LEU A 213 12.78 -6.08 -0.36
N LEU A 214 14.09 -5.83 -0.40
CA LEU A 214 14.74 -4.70 0.27
C LEU A 214 14.27 -3.34 -0.29
N LEU A 215 14.13 -3.21 -1.60
CA LEU A 215 13.75 -1.94 -2.22
C LEU A 215 12.24 -1.68 -2.18
N ALA A 216 11.43 -2.70 -2.41
CA ALA A 216 9.98 -2.59 -2.51
C ALA A 216 9.26 -2.76 -1.16
N GLY A 217 9.88 -3.47 -0.22
CA GLY A 217 9.16 -4.06 0.91
C GLY A 217 8.42 -5.32 0.47
N PRO A 218 7.70 -5.99 1.38
CA PRO A 218 7.03 -7.23 1.07
C PRO A 218 5.94 -7.02 0.02
N ARG A 219 5.76 -8.04 -0.81
CA ARG A 219 4.84 -8.05 -1.94
C ARG A 219 3.43 -7.69 -1.49
N PRO A 220 2.68 -6.78 -2.14
CA PRO A 220 1.27 -6.58 -1.81
C PRO A 220 0.48 -7.91 -1.95
N MET A 221 -0.47 -8.20 -1.05
CA MET A 221 -1.06 -9.57 -0.92
C MET A 221 -1.87 -9.97 -2.16
N HIS A 222 -2.40 -8.97 -2.86
CA HIS A 222 -3.24 -9.10 -4.04
C HIS A 222 -2.45 -9.16 -5.36
N TRP A 223 -1.11 -9.11 -5.36
CA TRP A 223 -0.34 -9.00 -6.60
C TRP A 223 0.10 -10.36 -7.13
N THR A 224 -0.37 -10.78 -8.31
CA THR A 224 0.37 -11.67 -9.21
C THR A 224 0.23 -11.23 -10.66
N ALA A 225 1.30 -11.31 -11.46
CA ALA A 225 1.20 -10.94 -12.87
C ALA A 225 0.16 -11.76 -13.66
N GLY A 226 -0.17 -12.98 -13.19
CA GLY A 226 -1.23 -13.81 -13.76
C GLY A 226 -2.66 -13.37 -13.42
N ASP A 227 -2.86 -12.62 -12.33
CA ASP A 227 -4.17 -12.08 -11.93
C ASP A 227 -4.53 -10.79 -12.71
N LEU A 228 -3.63 -10.29 -13.55
CA LEU A 228 -3.78 -9.07 -14.35
C LEU A 228 -4.52 -9.31 -15.67
N ASN A 229 -5.43 -10.28 -15.72
CA ASN A 229 -6.24 -10.55 -16.90
C ASN A 229 -7.23 -9.38 -17.11
N PHE A 230 -6.76 -8.29 -17.72
CA PHE A 230 -7.48 -7.06 -18.05
C PHE A 230 -8.68 -7.24 -18.98
N ALA A 231 -8.87 -8.46 -19.51
CA ALA A 231 -10.05 -8.81 -20.29
C ALA A 231 -11.36 -8.54 -19.52
N ALA A 232 -11.32 -8.48 -18.18
CA ALA A 232 -12.46 -8.09 -17.34
C ALA A 232 -12.58 -6.56 -17.09
N THR A 233 -11.58 -5.76 -17.47
CA THR A 233 -11.55 -4.32 -17.20
C THR A 233 -12.43 -3.53 -18.15
N ARG A 234 -13.54 -3.02 -17.63
CA ARG A 234 -14.45 -2.15 -18.39
C ARG A 234 -13.96 -0.70 -18.47
N CYS A 235 -13.13 -0.25 -17.53
CA CYS A 235 -12.56 1.09 -17.58
C CYS A 235 -11.52 1.22 -18.70
N VAL A 236 -11.83 2.00 -19.74
CA VAL A 236 -10.92 2.20 -20.88
C VAL A 236 -9.59 2.84 -20.49
N SER A 237 -9.58 3.77 -19.53
CA SER A 237 -8.35 4.41 -19.05
C SER A 237 -7.46 3.45 -18.26
N CYS A 238 -8.04 2.60 -17.40
CA CYS A 238 -7.28 1.59 -16.64
C CYS A 238 -6.57 0.61 -17.58
N ARG A 239 -7.30 0.05 -18.55
CA ARG A 239 -6.78 -0.97 -19.46
C ARG A 239 -5.57 -0.46 -20.25
N HIS A 240 -5.73 0.63 -21.00
CA HIS A 240 -4.64 1.16 -21.83
C HIS A 240 -3.49 1.72 -20.99
N GLY A 241 -3.78 2.36 -19.86
CA GLY A 241 -2.73 2.84 -18.96
C GLY A 241 -1.87 1.68 -18.43
N ALA A 242 -2.50 0.57 -18.05
CA ALA A 242 -1.79 -0.59 -17.52
C ALA A 242 -0.97 -1.32 -18.59
N GLU A 243 -1.52 -1.50 -19.79
CA GLU A 243 -0.79 -2.03 -20.95
C GLU A 243 0.48 -1.23 -21.23
N ALA A 244 0.37 0.11 -21.28
CA ALA A 244 1.52 0.99 -21.51
C ALA A 244 2.56 0.92 -20.38
N ALA A 245 2.12 0.86 -19.11
CA ALA A 245 3.02 0.67 -17.98
C ALA A 245 3.81 -0.65 -18.08
N TYR A 246 3.19 -1.71 -18.60
CA TYR A 246 3.83 -3.03 -18.72
C TYR A 246 4.81 -3.07 -19.88
N GLU A 247 4.47 -2.44 -20.99
CA GLU A 247 5.40 -2.22 -22.09
C GLU A 247 6.67 -1.50 -21.67
N VAL A 248 6.56 -0.51 -20.77
CA VAL A 248 7.71 0.16 -20.16
C VAL A 248 8.50 -0.79 -19.27
N ILE A 249 7.84 -1.59 -18.44
CA ILE A 249 8.49 -2.56 -17.55
C ILE A 249 9.23 -3.65 -18.33
N ASP A 250 8.68 -4.09 -19.45
CA ASP A 250 9.30 -5.10 -20.31
C ASP A 250 10.59 -4.59 -20.99
N ARG A 251 10.75 -3.27 -21.10
CA ARG A 251 11.88 -2.61 -21.76
C ARG A 251 12.72 -1.74 -20.82
N VAL A 252 12.46 -1.80 -19.52
CA VAL A 252 13.10 -0.92 -18.53
C VAL A 252 14.61 -1.16 -18.47
N ALA A 253 15.38 -0.08 -18.44
CA ALA A 253 16.84 -0.13 -18.32
C ALA A 253 17.29 -0.37 -16.87
N PRO A 254 18.49 -0.93 -16.64
CA PRO A 254 19.07 -1.05 -15.30
C PRO A 254 19.12 0.29 -14.57
N GLY A 255 18.74 0.31 -13.29
CA GLY A 255 18.74 1.50 -12.45
C GLY A 255 17.55 2.44 -12.64
N ALA A 256 16.64 2.18 -13.59
CA ALA A 256 15.48 3.02 -13.80
C ALA A 256 14.60 3.09 -12.55
N PRO A 257 14.07 4.29 -12.21
CA PRO A 257 13.25 4.44 -11.02
C PRO A 257 11.92 3.70 -11.18
N LEU A 258 11.67 2.74 -10.30
CA LEU A 258 10.40 2.04 -10.15
C LEU A 258 9.88 2.19 -8.72
N CYS A 259 8.56 2.35 -8.57
CA CYS A 259 7.90 2.30 -7.27
C CYS A 259 7.87 0.86 -6.73
N SER A 260 7.58 0.67 -5.44
CA SER A 260 7.49 -0.66 -4.82
C SER A 260 6.59 -1.61 -5.61
N SER A 261 5.44 -1.09 -6.06
CA SER A 261 4.46 -1.79 -6.87
C SER A 261 5.03 -2.29 -8.20
N HIS A 262 5.64 -1.41 -9.00
CA HIS A 262 6.21 -1.78 -10.29
C HIS A 262 7.51 -2.57 -10.19
N LEU A 263 8.21 -2.55 -9.04
CA LEU A 263 9.30 -3.49 -8.76
C LEU A 263 8.78 -4.94 -8.69
N TRP A 264 7.63 -5.17 -8.05
CA TRP A 264 6.99 -6.49 -8.01
C TRP A 264 6.47 -6.93 -9.37
N VAL A 265 5.88 -6.03 -10.16
CA VAL A 265 5.49 -6.33 -11.56
C VAL A 265 6.71 -6.72 -12.38
N MET A 266 7.78 -5.94 -12.27
CA MET A 266 9.03 -6.20 -13.00
C MET A 266 9.60 -7.57 -12.63
N LEU A 267 9.62 -7.91 -11.33
CA LEU A 267 10.04 -9.23 -10.86
C LEU A 267 9.19 -10.37 -11.46
N ASP A 268 7.86 -10.24 -11.41
CA ASP A 268 6.96 -11.27 -11.91
C ASP A 268 7.10 -11.47 -13.44
N ARG A 269 7.28 -10.38 -14.20
CA ARG A 269 7.33 -10.42 -15.67
C ARG A 269 8.69 -10.81 -16.21
N ARG A 270 9.77 -10.36 -15.57
CA ARG A 270 11.15 -10.53 -16.05
C ARG A 270 11.89 -11.67 -15.36
N GLY A 271 11.32 -12.21 -14.28
CA GLY A 271 11.92 -13.25 -13.47
C GLY A 271 13.04 -12.72 -12.55
N PRO A 272 13.44 -13.53 -11.54
CA PRO A 272 14.34 -13.09 -10.47
C PRO A 272 15.75 -12.71 -10.93
N GLN A 273 16.31 -13.42 -11.92
CA GLN A 273 17.67 -13.16 -12.41
C GLN A 273 17.78 -11.80 -13.12
N VAL A 274 16.86 -11.51 -14.03
CA VAL A 274 16.80 -10.23 -14.75
C VAL A 274 16.45 -9.12 -13.79
N ALA A 275 15.49 -9.35 -12.87
CA ALA A 275 15.10 -8.36 -11.88
C ALA A 275 16.28 -7.92 -11.00
N ARG A 276 17.10 -8.86 -10.54
CA ARG A 276 18.31 -8.57 -9.77
C ARG A 276 19.25 -7.62 -10.54
N ALA A 277 19.57 -7.96 -11.78
CA ALA A 277 20.47 -7.16 -12.62
C ALA A 277 19.92 -5.74 -12.88
N LEU A 278 18.59 -5.60 -13.01
CA LEU A 278 17.95 -4.30 -13.23
C LEU A 278 17.97 -3.42 -11.98
N VAL A 279 17.88 -3.98 -10.77
CA VAL A 279 17.78 -3.20 -9.52
C VAL A 279 19.12 -3.00 -8.79
N GLU A 280 20.15 -3.76 -9.14
CA GLU A 280 21.48 -3.67 -8.54
C GLU A 280 22.07 -2.24 -8.63
N PRO A 281 21.98 -1.50 -9.76
CA PRO A 281 22.42 -0.11 -9.81
C PRO A 281 21.64 0.80 -8.86
N THR A 282 20.34 0.55 -8.67
CA THR A 282 19.50 1.31 -7.73
C THR A 282 19.93 1.05 -6.28
N ALA A 283 20.23 -0.21 -5.92
CA ALA A 283 20.74 -0.56 -4.60
C ALA A 283 22.14 0.06 -4.36
N ALA A 284 23.02 0.05 -5.35
CA ALA A 284 24.33 0.68 -5.29
C ALA A 284 24.22 2.21 -5.10
N ALA A 285 23.34 2.87 -5.86
CA ALA A 285 23.08 4.30 -5.72
C ALA A 285 22.50 4.65 -4.33
N LEU A 286 21.62 3.81 -3.79
CA LEU A 286 21.11 3.97 -2.42
C LEU A 286 22.22 3.80 -1.37
N SER A 287 23.12 2.82 -1.56
CA SER A 287 24.27 2.63 -0.67
C SER A 287 25.20 3.83 -0.67
N SER A 288 25.57 4.35 -1.84
CA SER A 288 26.40 5.57 -1.97
C SER A 288 25.69 6.78 -1.36
N THR A 289 24.38 6.92 -1.58
CA THR A 289 23.58 7.96 -0.94
C THR A 289 23.68 7.88 0.58
N ILE A 290 23.52 6.70 1.18
CA ILE A 290 23.59 6.51 2.63
C ILE A 290 24.98 6.87 3.19
N GLU A 291 26.05 6.53 2.47
CA GLU A 291 27.42 6.87 2.89
C GLU A 291 27.62 8.38 2.99
N ASP A 292 27.14 9.11 1.99
CA ASP A 292 27.24 10.57 1.98
C ASP A 292 26.25 11.28 2.93
N LEU A 293 25.20 10.58 3.37
CA LEU A 293 24.22 11.12 4.32
C LEU A 293 24.70 11.06 5.77
N GLY A 294 25.79 10.35 6.09
CA GLY A 294 26.25 10.11 7.46
C GLY A 294 26.31 11.37 8.32
N GLU A 295 27.01 12.42 7.85
CA GLU A 295 27.11 13.69 8.59
C GLU A 295 25.78 14.43 8.70
N GLN A 296 24.96 14.39 7.63
CA GLN A 296 23.65 15.06 7.61
C GLN A 296 22.69 14.40 8.62
N VAL A 297 22.69 13.08 8.72
CA VAL A 297 21.85 12.33 9.66
C VAL A 297 22.26 12.58 11.10
N VAL A 298 23.56 12.72 11.38
CA VAL A 298 24.06 13.13 12.70
C VAL A 298 23.55 14.54 13.05
N ARG A 299 23.60 15.48 12.10
CA ARG A 299 23.08 16.86 12.27
C ARG A 299 21.55 16.91 12.36
N ALA A 300 20.84 15.95 11.76
CA ALA A 300 19.39 15.83 11.79
C ALA A 300 18.82 15.28 13.11
N LYS A 301 19.69 14.94 14.09
CA LYS A 301 19.25 14.47 15.41
C LYS A 301 18.31 15.48 16.05
N THR A 302 17.12 15.00 16.38
CA THR A 302 16.12 15.79 17.11
C THR A 302 16.44 15.72 18.60
N LEU A 303 16.58 16.88 19.24
CA LEU A 303 16.76 16.96 20.68
C LEU A 303 15.40 16.72 21.34
N ARG A 304 15.29 15.68 22.17
CA ARG A 304 14.07 15.41 22.95
C ARG A 304 14.24 15.83 24.40
N LEU A 305 13.40 16.78 24.84
CA LEU A 305 13.27 17.25 26.21
C LEU A 305 11.89 16.83 26.76
N GLY A 306 11.80 15.62 27.32
CA GLY A 306 10.50 15.05 27.71
C GLY A 306 9.64 14.77 26.47
N PRO A 307 8.36 15.19 26.44
CA PRO A 307 7.49 15.01 25.26
C PRO A 307 7.84 15.96 24.11
N LEU A 308 8.66 16.98 24.36
CA LEU A 308 9.01 18.00 23.36
C LEU A 308 10.17 17.49 22.48
N ALA A 309 9.93 17.49 21.17
CA ALA A 309 10.93 17.21 20.16
C ALA A 309 11.32 18.53 19.47
N ILE A 310 12.52 19.04 19.77
CA ILE A 310 13.03 20.30 19.21
C ILE A 310 13.91 19.98 18.00
N ARG A 311 13.52 20.53 16.85
CA ARG A 311 14.30 20.50 15.61
C ARG A 311 15.00 21.84 15.42
N LEU A 312 16.33 21.81 15.35
CA LEU A 312 17.13 22.99 15.03
C LEU A 312 17.07 23.28 13.52
N PRO A 313 17.25 24.53 13.06
CA PRO A 313 17.25 24.86 11.63
C PRO A 313 18.28 24.03 10.82
N ALA A 314 19.46 23.77 11.38
CA ALA A 314 20.47 22.90 10.76
C ALA A 314 19.98 21.44 10.61
N ALA A 315 19.17 20.95 11.55
CA ALA A 315 18.57 19.62 11.46
C ALA A 315 17.50 19.57 10.37
N GLU A 316 16.68 20.62 10.22
CA GLU A 316 15.72 20.72 9.12
C GLU A 316 16.40 20.78 7.75
N GLN A 317 17.48 21.56 7.62
CA GLN A 317 18.24 21.64 6.37
C GLN A 317 18.82 20.27 6.00
N ALA A 318 19.36 19.54 6.98
CA ALA A 318 19.85 18.18 6.79
C ALA A 318 18.73 17.21 6.37
N LEU A 319 17.54 17.29 6.98
CA LEU A 319 16.39 16.48 6.59
C LEU A 319 15.91 16.77 5.16
N ARG A 320 15.92 18.02 4.72
CA ARG A 320 15.59 18.39 3.33
C ARG A 320 16.61 17.81 2.34
N ALA A 321 17.90 17.87 2.67
CA ALA A 321 18.96 17.27 1.85
C ALA A 321 18.81 15.74 1.77
N ILE A 322 18.51 15.07 2.89
CA ILE A 322 18.17 13.65 2.93
C ILE A 322 16.97 13.36 2.02
N GLN A 323 15.90 14.14 2.12
CA GLN A 323 14.68 13.95 1.32
C GLN A 323 14.95 14.04 -0.18
N GLN A 324 15.80 14.97 -0.61
CA GLN A 324 16.15 15.15 -2.03
C GLN A 324 16.97 13.97 -2.55
N ARG A 325 17.87 13.40 -1.72
CA ARG A 325 18.83 12.38 -2.15
C ARG A 325 18.28 10.95 -2.13
N VAL A 326 17.44 10.61 -1.16
CA VAL A 326 16.80 9.27 -1.07
C VAL A 326 15.69 9.10 -2.13
N GLY A 327 15.32 10.19 -2.82
CA GLY A 327 14.36 10.19 -3.92
C GLY A 327 12.91 10.02 -3.45
N SER A 328 11.98 10.10 -4.41
CA SER A 328 10.55 9.92 -4.17
C SER A 328 9.97 8.80 -5.03
N VAL A 329 8.85 8.24 -4.60
CA VAL A 329 8.08 7.28 -5.41
C VAL A 329 7.52 7.92 -6.71
N ALA A 330 7.47 9.26 -6.78
CA ALA A 330 6.91 10.00 -7.90
C ALA A 330 7.73 9.89 -9.20
N ASP A 331 8.98 9.41 -9.11
CA ASP A 331 9.88 9.31 -10.25
C ASP A 331 9.67 8.05 -11.10
N CYS A 332 8.76 7.16 -10.68
CA CYS A 332 8.54 5.89 -11.36
C CYS A 332 8.16 6.06 -12.84
N VAL A 333 8.97 5.49 -13.74
CA VAL A 333 8.77 5.59 -15.20
C VAL A 333 7.46 4.93 -15.65
N ALA A 334 7.13 3.74 -15.15
CA ALA A 334 5.88 3.06 -15.48
C ALA A 334 4.63 3.79 -14.95
N CYS A 335 4.72 4.44 -13.78
CA CYS A 335 3.63 5.27 -13.26
C CYS A 335 3.42 6.55 -14.08
N LYS A 336 4.48 7.11 -14.65
CA LYS A 336 4.39 8.28 -15.53
C LYS A 336 3.67 7.89 -16.82
N GLU A 337 4.14 6.82 -17.47
CA GLU A 337 3.52 6.28 -18.68
C GLU A 337 2.05 5.94 -18.48
N PHE A 338 1.72 5.21 -17.40
CA PHE A 338 0.35 4.88 -17.03
C PHE A 338 -0.54 6.13 -17.04
N ARG A 339 -0.11 7.19 -16.34
CA ARG A 339 -0.92 8.40 -16.15
C ARG A 339 -1.08 9.19 -17.44
N GLU A 340 -0.05 9.22 -18.27
CA GLU A 340 -0.11 9.87 -19.58
C GLU A 340 -1.12 9.17 -20.49
N VAL A 341 -1.00 7.86 -20.63
CA VAL A 341 -1.90 7.06 -21.47
C VAL A 341 -3.31 7.03 -20.91
N ALA A 342 -3.51 6.90 -19.59
CA ALA A 342 -4.82 6.85 -18.96
C ALA A 342 -5.63 8.15 -19.12
N ARG A 343 -4.95 9.30 -19.28
CA ARG A 343 -5.59 10.62 -19.50
C ARG A 343 -6.00 10.88 -20.94
N ALA A 344 -5.46 10.14 -21.90
CA ALA A 344 -5.80 10.36 -23.30
C ALA A 344 -7.29 10.08 -23.57
N GLU A 345 -7.87 10.93 -24.42
CA GLU A 345 -9.30 10.95 -24.71
C GLU A 345 -9.71 9.72 -25.51
N ARG A 346 -10.66 8.95 -24.96
CA ARG A 346 -11.18 7.72 -25.57
C ARG A 346 -12.65 7.56 -25.25
N ALA A 347 -13.43 7.03 -26.20
CA ALA A 347 -14.81 6.64 -25.92
C ALA A 347 -14.85 5.43 -24.97
N GLY A 348 -15.90 5.33 -24.16
CA GLY A 348 -16.15 4.18 -23.30
C GLY A 348 -16.12 4.50 -21.80
N PRO A 349 -16.72 3.61 -20.99
CA PRO A 349 -16.94 3.84 -19.58
C PRO A 349 -15.63 3.91 -18.79
N ARG A 350 -15.66 4.66 -17.69
CA ARG A 350 -14.52 4.87 -16.80
C ARG A 350 -14.87 4.54 -15.36
N CYS A 351 -13.87 4.06 -14.62
CA CYS A 351 -13.98 3.99 -13.18
C CYS A 351 -13.97 5.41 -12.59
N ARG A 352 -14.44 5.54 -11.36
CA ARG A 352 -14.54 6.81 -10.64
C ARG A 352 -13.22 7.58 -10.63
N LEU A 353 -12.09 6.87 -10.43
CA LEU A 353 -10.76 7.50 -10.36
C LEU A 353 -10.35 8.18 -11.68
N HIS A 354 -10.87 7.70 -12.81
CA HIS A 354 -10.60 8.25 -14.14
C HIS A 354 -11.70 9.21 -14.62
N LEU A 355 -12.68 9.52 -13.79
CA LEU A 355 -13.65 10.59 -14.05
C LEU A 355 -13.23 11.94 -13.47
N ALA A 356 -12.17 12.00 -12.66
CA ALA A 356 -11.67 13.25 -12.11
C ALA A 356 -11.26 14.22 -13.25
N GLY A 357 -11.97 15.35 -13.34
CA GLY A 357 -11.78 16.34 -14.41
C GLY A 357 -12.38 15.97 -15.77
N ALA A 358 -13.20 14.92 -15.84
CA ALA A 358 -13.95 14.58 -17.05
C ALA A 358 -15.12 15.54 -17.28
N ASP A 359 -15.50 15.73 -18.54
CA ASP A 359 -16.70 16.47 -18.90
C ASP A 359 -17.99 15.71 -18.52
N ARG A 360 -19.12 16.42 -18.59
CA ARG A 360 -20.43 15.86 -18.22
C ARG A 360 -20.83 14.65 -19.06
N ALA A 361 -20.50 14.64 -20.36
CA ALA A 361 -20.90 13.55 -21.25
C ALA A 361 -20.23 12.23 -20.85
N ARG A 362 -18.94 12.27 -20.48
CA ARG A 362 -18.18 11.11 -19.99
C ARG A 362 -18.64 10.64 -18.61
N ILE A 363 -19.03 11.59 -17.75
CA ILE A 363 -19.65 11.27 -16.46
C ILE A 363 -20.96 10.53 -16.70
N ASP A 364 -21.84 11.04 -17.56
CA ASP A 364 -23.14 10.44 -17.86
C ASP A 364 -23.00 9.04 -18.49
N GLU A 365 -22.03 8.83 -19.39
CA GLU A 365 -21.70 7.51 -19.96
C GLU A 365 -21.30 6.50 -18.87
N SER A 366 -20.48 6.92 -17.90
CA SER A 366 -20.04 6.04 -16.82
C SER A 366 -21.13 5.80 -15.78
N VAL A 367 -21.96 6.82 -15.48
CA VAL A 367 -23.13 6.69 -14.60
C VAL A 367 -24.14 5.71 -15.18
N HIS A 368 -24.36 5.71 -16.49
CA HIS A 368 -25.25 4.73 -17.13
C HIS A 368 -24.77 3.29 -16.88
N TRP A 369 -23.48 3.02 -17.11
CA TRP A 369 -22.87 1.73 -16.78
C TRP A 369 -23.00 1.37 -15.29
N TRP A 370 -22.83 2.36 -14.41
CA TRP A 370 -22.94 2.15 -12.97
C TRP A 370 -24.35 1.82 -12.50
N ARG A 371 -25.41 2.35 -13.15
CA ARG A 371 -26.80 1.98 -12.81
C ARG A 371 -27.11 0.51 -13.13
N GLU A 372 -26.62 0.02 -14.26
CA GLU A 372 -26.74 -1.42 -14.60
C GLU A 372 -26.02 -2.27 -13.55
N LEU A 373 -24.82 -1.83 -13.15
CA LEU A 373 -24.02 -2.51 -12.15
C LEU A 373 -24.66 -2.50 -10.77
N ASP A 374 -25.31 -1.41 -10.36
CA ASP A 374 -26.05 -1.31 -9.09
C ASP A 374 -27.14 -2.39 -9.01
N ALA A 375 -27.92 -2.55 -10.09
CA ALA A 375 -28.96 -3.58 -10.18
C ALA A 375 -28.39 -5.00 -10.12
N GLU A 376 -27.25 -5.26 -10.78
CA GLU A 376 -26.60 -6.57 -10.72
C GLU A 376 -26.01 -6.87 -9.34
N VAL A 377 -25.43 -5.88 -8.64
CA VAL A 377 -24.95 -6.07 -7.27
C VAL A 377 -26.13 -6.31 -6.31
N ALA A 378 -27.23 -5.59 -6.48
CA ALA A 378 -28.45 -5.83 -5.72
C ALA A 378 -28.99 -7.25 -5.93
N GLU A 379 -28.97 -7.74 -7.17
CA GLU A 379 -29.38 -9.12 -7.49
C GLU A 379 -28.42 -10.16 -6.90
N TYR A 380 -27.11 -9.90 -6.95
CA TYR A 380 -26.10 -10.74 -6.28
C TYR A 380 -26.37 -10.84 -4.77
N LEU A 381 -26.62 -9.71 -4.10
CA LEU A 381 -26.92 -9.64 -2.68
C LEU A 381 -28.22 -10.39 -2.36
N ARG A 382 -29.28 -10.18 -3.15
CA ARG A 382 -30.58 -10.86 -3.01
C ARG A 382 -30.40 -12.37 -3.10
N LYS A 383 -29.77 -12.87 -4.17
CA LYS A 383 -29.57 -14.31 -4.37
C LYS A 383 -28.58 -14.93 -3.37
N SER A 384 -27.73 -14.15 -2.72
CA SER A 384 -26.82 -14.64 -1.68
C SER A 384 -27.54 -14.94 -0.36
N ASP A 385 -28.77 -14.45 -0.18
CA ASP A 385 -29.62 -14.84 0.94
C ASP A 385 -30.02 -16.32 0.80
N TYR A 386 -29.93 -17.04 1.92
CA TYR A 386 -30.18 -18.49 1.98
C TYR A 386 -31.57 -18.89 1.45
N ARG A 387 -32.56 -17.98 1.50
CA ARG A 387 -33.93 -18.19 1.00
C ARG A 387 -33.98 -18.39 -0.51
N PHE A 388 -33.00 -17.90 -1.25
CA PHE A 388 -32.93 -17.98 -2.72
C PHE A 388 -31.79 -18.90 -3.19
N ARG A 389 -31.30 -19.80 -2.32
CA ARG A 389 -30.15 -20.66 -2.62
C ARG A 389 -30.35 -21.57 -3.84
N ASP A 390 -31.60 -21.92 -4.13
CA ASP A 390 -31.98 -22.84 -5.21
C ASP A 390 -32.19 -22.14 -6.56
N GLU A 391 -32.14 -20.81 -6.61
CA GLU A 391 -32.22 -20.05 -7.86
C GLU A 391 -30.94 -20.18 -8.70
N VAL A 392 -31.10 -20.17 -10.02
CA VAL A 392 -29.97 -20.24 -10.97
C VAL A 392 -29.14 -18.95 -10.87
N ARG A 393 -27.83 -19.14 -10.72
CA ARG A 393 -26.83 -18.07 -10.71
C ARG A 393 -26.51 -17.62 -12.14
N GLY A 394 -26.42 -16.31 -12.34
CA GLY A 394 -26.22 -15.68 -13.64
C GLY A 394 -25.01 -14.74 -13.68
N PRO A 395 -25.01 -13.75 -14.60
CA PRO A 395 -23.92 -12.77 -14.76
C PRO A 395 -23.61 -11.95 -13.50
N GLU A 396 -24.57 -11.84 -12.57
CA GLU A 396 -24.43 -11.11 -11.31
C GLU A 396 -23.33 -11.69 -10.41
N GLN A 397 -22.92 -12.94 -10.62
CA GLN A 397 -21.85 -13.58 -9.84
C GLN A 397 -20.51 -12.84 -9.94
N SER A 398 -20.30 -12.04 -10.99
CA SER A 398 -19.10 -11.22 -11.14
C SER A 398 -19.27 -9.77 -10.66
N ALA A 399 -20.48 -9.38 -10.24
CA ALA A 399 -20.79 -8.00 -9.86
C ALA A 399 -19.91 -7.45 -8.71
N PRO A 400 -19.54 -8.21 -7.66
CA PRO A 400 -18.67 -7.72 -6.59
C PRO A 400 -17.32 -7.19 -7.09
N TRP A 401 -16.67 -7.93 -8.00
CA TRP A 401 -15.40 -7.53 -8.61
C TRP A 401 -15.56 -6.31 -9.52
N ARG A 402 -16.64 -6.28 -10.29
CA ARG A 402 -16.91 -5.18 -11.24
C ARG A 402 -17.24 -3.88 -10.52
N VAL A 403 -17.95 -3.91 -9.39
CA VAL A 403 -18.23 -2.69 -8.60
C VAL A 403 -16.99 -2.16 -7.88
N VAL A 404 -16.14 -3.04 -7.36
CA VAL A 404 -14.82 -2.65 -6.83
C VAL A 404 -13.99 -1.98 -7.93
N GLN A 405 -13.94 -2.57 -9.13
CA GLN A 405 -13.24 -1.98 -10.26
C GLN A 405 -13.81 -0.62 -10.67
N ALA A 406 -15.15 -0.50 -10.70
CA ALA A 406 -15.83 0.74 -11.07
C ALA A 406 -15.53 1.89 -10.09
N LEU A 407 -15.48 1.63 -8.79
CA LEU A 407 -15.34 2.69 -7.79
C LEU A 407 -13.93 2.90 -7.24
N SER A 408 -13.11 1.84 -7.21
CA SER A 408 -11.75 1.85 -6.66
C SER A 408 -10.67 1.65 -7.72
N GLY A 409 -11.05 1.48 -8.98
CA GLY A 409 -10.12 1.24 -10.08
C GLY A 409 -9.64 -0.20 -10.14
N ASP A 410 -8.84 -0.48 -11.17
CA ASP A 410 -8.42 -1.83 -11.50
C ASP A 410 -7.40 -2.43 -10.53
N ARG A 411 -7.31 -3.76 -10.55
CA ARG A 411 -6.41 -4.51 -9.67
C ARG A 411 -4.96 -4.14 -9.95
N GLY A 412 -4.17 -3.96 -8.89
CA GLY A 412 -2.76 -3.59 -8.99
C GLY A 412 -2.51 -2.10 -9.32
N LEU A 413 -3.55 -1.30 -9.55
CA LEU A 413 -3.37 0.15 -9.64
C LEU A 413 -2.99 0.71 -8.26
N PRO A 414 -1.96 1.55 -8.16
CA PRO A 414 -1.68 2.28 -6.93
C PRO A 414 -2.85 3.20 -6.56
N PRO A 415 -3.16 3.37 -5.27
CA PRO A 415 -4.29 4.18 -4.84
C PRO A 415 -4.05 5.66 -5.19
N GLU A 416 -5.10 6.44 -5.42
CA GLU A 416 -5.03 7.87 -5.80
C GLU A 416 -4.07 8.69 -4.92
N ARG A 417 -4.01 8.37 -3.62
CA ARG A 417 -3.16 9.06 -2.62
C ARG A 417 -1.76 8.45 -2.42
N ALA A 418 -1.44 7.29 -2.99
CA ALA A 418 -0.06 6.77 -2.95
C ALA A 418 0.92 7.68 -3.69
N TYR A 419 0.44 8.56 -4.57
CA TYR A 419 1.26 9.53 -5.29
C TYR A 419 1.44 10.88 -4.59
N THR A 420 0.77 11.10 -3.45
CA THR A 420 0.92 12.33 -2.66
C THR A 420 1.72 12.13 -1.39
N ALA A 421 2.64 11.16 -1.36
CA ALA A 421 3.68 11.07 -0.34
C ALA A 421 4.64 12.28 -0.45
N GLY A 422 4.16 13.45 -0.02
CA GLY A 422 4.86 14.72 -0.14
C GLY A 422 4.00 15.98 0.01
N ARG A 423 2.65 15.90 -0.01
CA ARG A 423 1.85 17.03 0.46
C ARG A 423 1.46 16.80 1.91
N PRO A 424 1.85 17.68 2.85
CA PRO A 424 1.25 17.66 4.17
C PRO A 424 -0.27 17.79 3.99
N HIS A 425 -1.01 16.99 4.76
CA HIS A 425 -2.39 17.36 5.09
C HIS A 425 -2.32 18.81 5.55
N LYS A 426 -3.06 19.72 4.90
CA LYS A 426 -3.45 20.93 5.62
C LYS A 426 -4.23 20.40 6.81
N GLU A 427 -3.65 20.48 8.00
CA GLU A 427 -4.42 20.46 9.22
C GLU A 427 -5.47 21.56 9.05
N ASP A 428 -6.73 21.22 9.32
CA ASP A 428 -7.81 22.20 9.40
C ASP A 428 -7.41 23.27 10.41
N SER A 429 -6.92 24.39 9.90
CA SER A 429 -6.85 25.65 10.62
C SER A 429 -8.28 26.19 10.74
N SER A 430 -9.08 25.57 11.58
CA SER A 430 -10.35 26.13 12.06
C SER A 430 -10.42 25.91 13.56
N ASN A 431 -9.61 26.70 14.28
CA ASN A 431 -9.93 27.14 15.62
C ASN A 431 -9.96 28.68 15.57
N THR A 432 -11.15 29.22 15.33
CA THR A 432 -11.54 30.58 15.73
C THR A 432 -12.46 30.46 16.91
#